data_AF-Q9ZEW4-F1
#
_entry.id   AF-Q9ZEW4-F1
#
_cell.length_a   1.000
_cell.length_b   1.000
_cell.length_c   1.000
_cell.angle_alpha   90.00
_cell.angle_beta   90.00
_cell.angle_gamma   90.00
#
_symmetry.space_group_name_H-M   'P 1'
#
loop_
_entity.id
_entity.type
_entity.pdbx_description
1 polymer ?
#
loop_
_entity_poly.entity_id
_entity_poly.type
_entity_poly.pdbx_seq_one_letter_code
_entity_poly.pdbx_strand_id
1 'polypeptide(L)'
;MFKPLWQHGRAICFADGWFEWKREGDKKQPYFIHRKDGQPILMAAIGSTPFERGDEAEGFLIVTAAADKGLVDIHDRRPLVLVPDAARVWMKQDVSGKEAEDIAADGAVSADHFIWHPVTRAVGNVKNQGPELIEPVG
;
A
#
# COMPACT_ATOMS: atom_id res chain seq x y z
N MET A 1 0.35 -5.03 20.39
CA MET A 1 1.49 -4.63 19.54
C MET A 1 1.20 -3.31 18.82
N PHE A 2 0.24 -3.24 17.89
CA PHE A 2 0.07 -2.06 17.02
C PHE A 2 -0.74 -0.88 17.59
N LYS A 3 -1.46 -1.05 18.70
CA LYS A 3 -2.34 0.01 19.26
C LYS A 3 -1.63 1.36 19.49
N PRO A 4 -0.42 1.42 20.09
CA PRO A 4 0.28 2.70 20.25
C PRO A 4 0.65 3.35 18.92
N LEU A 5 1.09 2.56 17.94
CA LEU A 5 1.44 3.04 16.59
C LEU A 5 0.19 3.57 15.86
N TRP A 6 -0.94 2.89 16.01
CA TRP A 6 -2.23 3.32 15.46
C TRP A 6 -2.73 4.63 16.08
N GLN A 7 -2.50 4.83 17.37
CA GLN A 7 -2.97 6.01 18.09
C GLN A 7 -2.11 7.24 17.84
N HIS A 8 -0.79 7.08 17.73
CA HIS A 8 0.16 8.20 17.74
C HIS A 8 1.15 8.24 16.57
N GLY A 9 1.32 7.12 15.87
CA GLY A 9 2.31 6.96 14.81
C GLY A 9 1.72 6.80 13.42
N ARG A 10 0.59 7.44 13.13
CA ARG A 10 -0.03 7.40 11.79
C ARG A 10 0.79 8.23 10.80
N ALA A 11 1.05 7.65 9.64
CA ALA A 11 1.78 8.26 8.53
C ALA A 11 1.17 7.86 7.19
N ILE A 12 1.63 8.48 6.10
CA ILE A 12 1.30 8.12 4.72
C ILE A 12 2.57 7.73 3.98
N CYS A 13 2.55 6.59 3.30
CA CYS A 13 3.55 6.21 2.32
C CYS A 13 2.95 6.40 0.93
N PHE A 14 3.43 7.40 0.19
CA PHE A 14 3.01 7.62 -1.19
C PHE A 14 3.84 6.76 -2.15
N ALA A 15 3.23 6.25 -3.21
CA ALA A 15 3.89 5.45 -4.23
C ALA A 15 3.15 5.55 -5.58
N ASP A 16 3.80 5.12 -6.67
CA ASP A 16 3.15 5.03 -7.98
C ASP A 16 2.19 3.83 -8.08
N GLY A 17 2.44 2.79 -7.29
CA GLY A 17 1.70 1.54 -7.25
C GLY A 17 2.39 0.53 -6.32
N TRP A 18 1.98 -0.73 -6.38
CA TRP A 18 2.62 -1.83 -5.66
C TRP A 18 2.72 -3.09 -6.51
N PHE A 19 3.54 -4.04 -6.05
CA PHE A 19 3.72 -5.32 -6.73
C PHE A 19 3.04 -6.46 -5.97
N GLU A 20 2.44 -7.39 -6.70
CA GLU A 20 1.96 -8.66 -6.16
C GLU A 20 2.38 -9.82 -7.05
N TRP A 21 2.64 -10.99 -6.45
CA TRP A 21 3.07 -12.19 -7.17
C TRP A 21 1.96 -13.23 -7.21
N LYS A 22 1.27 -13.31 -8.35
CA LYS A 22 0.29 -14.36 -8.62
C LYS A 22 1.00 -15.70 -8.78
N ARG A 23 0.51 -16.73 -8.07
CA ARG A 23 0.98 -18.11 -8.26
C ARG A 23 0.31 -18.73 -9.48
N GLU A 24 1.12 -19.26 -10.39
CA GLU A 24 0.70 -19.96 -11.60
C GLU A 24 1.42 -21.32 -11.63
N GLY A 25 0.79 -22.34 -11.02
CA GLY A 25 1.47 -23.60 -10.72
C GLY A 25 2.66 -23.39 -9.77
N ASP A 26 3.85 -23.86 -10.18
CA ASP A 26 5.09 -23.70 -9.41
C ASP A 26 5.78 -22.35 -9.64
N LYS A 27 5.28 -21.54 -10.57
CA LYS A 27 5.88 -20.24 -10.92
C LYS A 27 5.11 -19.10 -10.27
N LYS A 28 5.82 -17.99 -10.07
CA LYS A 28 5.23 -16.71 -9.65
C LYS A 28 5.36 -15.70 -10.79
N GLN A 29 4.25 -15.04 -11.11
CA GLN A 29 4.19 -13.94 -12.06
C GLN A 29 3.96 -12.63 -11.29
N PRO A 30 4.92 -11.69 -11.28
CA PRO A 30 4.70 -10.37 -10.69
C PRO A 30 3.71 -9.56 -11.54
N TYR A 31 2.86 -8.81 -10.86
CA TYR A 31 1.96 -7.81 -11.40
C TYR A 31 2.28 -6.46 -10.76
N PHE A 32 2.27 -5.40 -11.56
CA PHE A 32 2.24 -4.05 -11.03
C PHE A 32 0.79 -3.57 -10.97
N ILE A 33 0.37 -3.08 -9.82
CA ILE A 33 -0.99 -2.62 -9.56
C ILE A 33 -0.94 -1.13 -9.24
N HIS A 34 -1.74 -0.34 -9.95
CA HIS A 34 -1.74 1.10 -9.83
C HIS A 34 -3.13 1.69 -10.09
N ARG A 35 -3.28 2.99 -9.81
CA ARG A 35 -4.52 3.71 -10.03
C ARG A 35 -4.86 3.79 -11.52
N LYS A 36 -6.12 3.49 -11.85
CA LYS A 36 -6.68 3.60 -13.20
C LYS A 36 -6.64 5.02 -13.75
N ASP A 37 -6.72 6.02 -12.89
CA ASP A 37 -6.69 7.44 -13.27
C ASP A 37 -5.27 8.04 -13.31
N GLY A 38 -4.24 7.22 -13.14
CA GLY A 38 -2.84 7.64 -13.20
C GLY A 38 -2.36 8.45 -11.99
N GLN A 39 -3.19 8.61 -10.95
CA GLN A 39 -2.75 9.27 -9.71
C GLN A 39 -1.85 8.35 -8.88
N PRO A 40 -0.93 8.91 -8.08
CA PRO A 40 -0.21 8.11 -7.08
C PRO A 40 -1.16 7.56 -6.01
N ILE A 41 -0.74 6.50 -5.34
CA ILE A 41 -1.45 5.93 -4.19
C ILE A 41 -0.93 6.52 -2.89
N LEU A 42 -1.83 6.68 -1.91
CA LEU A 42 -1.53 7.13 -0.57
C LEU A 42 -1.83 5.99 0.40
N MET A 43 -0.82 5.19 0.75
CA MET A 43 -0.97 4.04 1.62
C MET A 43 -0.96 4.48 3.09
N ALA A 44 -1.97 4.06 3.84
CA ALA A 44 -2.01 4.23 5.28
C ALA A 44 -0.86 3.44 5.93
N ALA A 45 -0.08 4.12 6.77
CA ALA A 45 1.01 3.53 7.52
C ALA A 45 0.88 3.83 9.01
N ILE A 46 1.43 2.95 9.84
CA ILE A 46 1.63 3.15 11.27
C ILE A 46 3.08 2.83 11.63
N GLY A 47 3.69 3.57 12.55
CA GLY A 47 5.09 3.35 12.90
C GLY A 47 5.53 3.98 14.21
N SER A 48 6.80 3.80 14.55
CA SER A 48 7.36 4.23 15.83
C SER A 48 7.86 5.68 15.75
N THR A 49 7.21 6.59 16.48
CA THR A 49 7.59 8.02 16.56
C THR A 49 8.63 8.26 17.67
N PRO A 50 9.51 9.27 17.58
CA PRO A 50 9.66 10.24 16.48
C PRO A 50 10.31 9.62 15.23
N PHE A 51 9.76 9.88 14.04
CA PHE A 51 10.24 9.28 12.79
C PHE A 51 11.61 9.81 12.35
N GLU A 52 11.94 11.04 12.73
CA GLU A 52 13.19 11.74 12.41
C GLU A 52 14.41 11.13 13.10
N ARG A 53 14.23 10.22 14.08
CA ARG A 53 15.36 9.58 14.77
C ARG A 53 16.12 8.59 13.90
N GLY A 54 15.55 8.15 12.77
CA GLY A 54 16.21 7.23 11.83
C GLY A 54 16.51 5.86 12.43
N ASP A 55 15.56 5.29 13.17
CA ASP A 55 15.72 3.99 13.83
C ASP A 55 15.84 2.84 12.82
N GLU A 56 16.88 2.02 12.94
CA GLU A 56 17.10 0.88 12.04
C GLU A 56 16.24 -0.35 12.37
N ALA A 57 15.71 -0.43 13.59
CA ALA A 57 14.89 -1.55 14.05
C ALA A 57 13.39 -1.20 14.05
N GLU A 58 13.05 0.03 14.43
CA GLU A 58 11.67 0.48 14.58
C GLU A 58 11.27 1.53 13.53
N GLY A 59 10.86 1.04 12.36
CA GLY A 59 10.35 1.88 11.27
C GLY A 59 8.82 2.03 11.26
N PHE A 60 8.25 1.77 10.09
CA PHE A 60 6.80 1.81 9.85
C PHE A 60 6.32 0.52 9.19
N LEU A 61 5.00 0.32 9.21
CA LEU A 61 4.31 -0.76 8.55
C LEU A 61 3.22 -0.17 7.66
N ILE A 62 3.04 -0.76 6.48
CA ILE A 62 1.88 -0.49 5.62
C ILE A 62 0.69 -1.26 6.19
N VAL A 63 -0.41 -0.54 6.42
CA VAL A 63 -1.68 -1.16 6.83
C VAL A 63 -2.27 -1.91 5.64
N THR A 64 -2.73 -3.14 5.84
CA THR A 64 -3.34 -3.95 4.77
C THR A 64 -4.82 -4.22 5.04
N ALA A 65 -5.58 -4.29 3.97
CA ALA A 65 -6.98 -4.70 3.94
C ALA A 65 -7.13 -6.03 3.18
N ALA A 66 -8.30 -6.67 3.29
CA ALA A 66 -8.64 -7.78 2.40
C ALA A 66 -8.68 -7.28 0.95
N ALA A 67 -8.18 -8.08 0.02
CA ALA A 67 -8.41 -7.82 -1.39
C ALA A 67 -9.90 -8.02 -1.70
N ASP A 68 -10.42 -7.18 -2.59
CA ASP A 68 -11.79 -7.24 -3.08
C ASP A 68 -11.81 -7.35 -4.61
N LYS A 69 -12.85 -7.99 -5.14
CA LYS A 69 -13.13 -8.09 -6.58
C LYS A 69 -11.93 -8.68 -7.34
N GLY A 70 -11.58 -8.13 -8.51
CA GLY A 70 -10.56 -8.69 -9.41
C GLY A 70 -9.13 -8.71 -8.84
N LEU A 71 -8.85 -8.02 -7.72
CA LEU A 71 -7.55 -8.11 -7.05
C LEU A 71 -7.36 -9.46 -6.33
N VAL A 72 -8.46 -10.13 -5.94
CA VAL A 72 -8.42 -11.46 -5.30
C VAL A 72 -7.81 -12.52 -6.22
N ASP A 73 -7.93 -12.33 -7.54
CA ASP A 73 -7.33 -13.24 -8.53
C ASP A 73 -5.79 -13.17 -8.54
N ILE A 74 -5.20 -12.17 -7.88
CA ILE A 74 -3.75 -11.97 -7.76
C ILE A 74 -3.28 -12.33 -6.35
N HIS A 75 -3.91 -11.77 -5.31
CA HIS A 75 -3.53 -11.96 -3.91
C HIS A 75 -4.72 -11.67 -2.96
N ASP A 76 -4.73 -12.25 -1.76
CA ASP A 76 -5.85 -12.15 -0.79
C ASP A 76 -5.82 -10.86 0.07
N ARG A 77 -4.74 -10.10 -0.02
CA ARG A 77 -4.48 -8.86 0.72
C ARG A 77 -4.04 -7.76 -0.22
N ARG A 78 -4.29 -6.51 0.18
CA ARG A 78 -3.81 -5.31 -0.52
C ARG A 78 -3.46 -4.20 0.48
N PRO A 79 -2.64 -3.20 0.11
CA PRO A 79 -2.46 -2.01 0.92
C PRO A 79 -3.78 -1.26 1.16
N LEU A 80 -3.95 -0.67 2.35
CA LEU A 80 -5.01 0.29 2.61
C LEU A 80 -4.64 1.62 1.93
N VAL A 81 -5.08 1.78 0.69
CA VAL A 81 -4.94 3.04 -0.05
C VAL A 81 -6.09 3.98 0.31
N LEU A 82 -5.78 5.19 0.74
CA LEU A 82 -6.75 6.22 1.11
C LEU A 82 -6.95 7.24 -0.02
N VAL A 83 -8.17 7.77 -0.14
CA VAL A 83 -8.41 8.97 -0.96
C VAL A 83 -7.68 10.19 -0.37
N PRO A 84 -7.31 11.21 -1.17
CA PRO A 84 -6.50 12.33 -0.70
C PRO A 84 -7.01 13.03 0.56
N ASP A 85 -8.32 13.28 0.64
CA ASP A 85 -8.91 13.95 1.81
C ASP A 85 -8.84 13.09 3.07
N ALA A 86 -9.08 11.78 2.96
CA ALA A 86 -8.93 10.83 4.06
C ALA A 86 -7.46 10.71 4.51
N ALA A 87 -6.52 10.67 3.56
CA ALA A 87 -5.08 10.64 3.87
C ALA A 87 -4.62 11.88 4.64
N ARG A 88 -5.16 13.07 4.32
CA ARG A 88 -4.88 14.29 5.10
C ARG A 88 -5.39 14.21 6.53
N VAL A 89 -6.61 13.70 6.73
CA VAL A 89 -7.19 13.55 8.08
C VAL A 89 -6.47 12.46 8.87
N TRP A 90 -6.09 11.36 8.23
CA TRP A 90 -5.33 10.25 8.82
C TRP A 90 -4.06 10.70 9.56
N MET A 91 -3.32 11.67 9.00
CA MET A 91 -2.07 12.17 9.57
C MET A 91 -2.25 13.15 10.74
N LYS A 92 -3.46 13.63 11.01
CA LYS A 92 -3.69 14.60 12.09
C LYS A 92 -3.50 13.94 13.46
N GLN A 93 -2.83 14.65 14.37
CA GLN A 93 -2.51 14.17 15.72
C GLN A 93 -3.67 14.28 16.71
N ASP A 94 -4.66 15.14 16.42
CA ASP A 94 -5.88 15.32 17.22
C ASP A 94 -6.97 14.29 16.89
N VAL A 95 -6.79 13.49 15.84
CA VAL A 95 -7.64 12.35 15.50
C VAL A 95 -7.37 11.19 16.44
N SER A 96 -8.40 10.70 17.13
CA SER A 96 -8.32 9.56 18.01
C SER A 96 -8.11 8.24 17.24
N GLY A 97 -7.70 7.20 17.96
CA GLY A 97 -7.59 5.86 17.36
C GLY A 97 -8.93 5.33 16.81
N LYS A 98 -10.06 5.72 17.42
CA LYS A 98 -11.39 5.31 16.95
C LYS A 98 -11.78 6.04 15.67
N GLU A 99 -11.57 7.35 15.61
CA GLU A 99 -11.79 8.13 14.38
C GLU A 99 -10.88 7.64 13.25
N ALA A 100 -9.65 7.21 13.55
CA ALA A 100 -8.77 6.59 12.57
C ALA A 100 -9.32 5.28 11.99
N GLU A 101 -10.06 4.48 12.77
CA GLU A 101 -10.77 3.30 12.24
C GLU A 101 -11.86 3.70 11.24
N ASP A 102 -12.63 4.74 11.56
CA ASP A 102 -13.71 5.22 10.70
C ASP A 102 -13.14 5.81 9.40
N ILE A 103 -12.04 6.57 9.48
CA ILE A 103 -11.29 7.07 8.31
C ILE A 103 -10.77 5.91 7.45
N ALA A 104 -10.26 4.84 8.06
CA ALA A 104 -9.77 3.68 7.33
C ALA A 104 -10.89 2.92 6.61
N ALA A 105 -12.08 2.85 7.20
CA ALA A 105 -13.24 2.19 6.60
C ALA A 105 -13.83 3.02 5.45
N ASP A 106 -14.05 4.31 5.66
CA ASP A 106 -14.78 5.18 4.73
C ASP A 106 -13.88 5.82 3.67
N GLY A 107 -12.60 6.01 4.00
CA GLY A 107 -11.61 6.67 3.15
C GLY A 107 -10.89 5.74 2.18
N ALA A 108 -11.17 4.43 2.22
CA ALA A 108 -10.48 3.44 1.39
C ALA A 108 -10.86 3.57 -0.09
N VAL A 109 -9.87 3.57 -0.97
CA VAL A 109 -10.07 3.52 -2.42
C VAL A 109 -10.62 2.15 -2.83
N SER A 110 -11.81 2.08 -3.44
CA SER A 110 -12.38 0.80 -3.92
C SER A 110 -11.48 0.10 -4.96
N ALA A 111 -11.47 -1.25 -4.98
CA ALA A 111 -10.73 -2.06 -5.97
C ALA A 111 -10.95 -1.64 -7.43
N ASP A 112 -12.16 -1.18 -7.79
CA ASP A 112 -12.51 -0.84 -9.17
C ASP A 112 -11.72 0.35 -9.73
N HIS A 113 -11.02 1.08 -8.86
CA HIS A 113 -10.15 2.17 -9.26
C HIS A 113 -8.70 1.75 -9.48
N PHE A 114 -8.39 0.46 -9.37
CA PHE A 114 -7.09 -0.08 -9.68
C PHE A 114 -7.12 -0.86 -10.99
N ILE A 115 -6.01 -0.79 -11.70
CA ILE A 115 -5.70 -1.65 -12.84
C ILE A 115 -4.35 -2.32 -12.58
N TRP A 116 -4.11 -3.42 -13.29
CA TRP A 116 -2.90 -4.19 -13.13
C TRP A 116 -2.51 -4.87 -14.43
N HIS A 117 -1.21 -5.12 -14.58
CA HIS A 117 -0.63 -5.84 -15.70
C HIS A 117 0.57 -6.67 -15.24
N PRO A 118 0.86 -7.80 -15.90
CA PRO A 118 2.05 -8.57 -15.59
C PRO A 118 3.30 -7.74 -15.91
N VAL A 119 4.35 -7.87 -15.09
CA VAL A 119 5.66 -7.24 -15.30
C VAL A 119 6.78 -8.27 -15.36
N THR A 120 7.99 -7.83 -15.64
CA THR A 120 9.16 -8.71 -15.70
C THR A 120 9.47 -9.34 -14.33
N ARG A 121 9.92 -10.61 -14.33
CA ARG A 121 10.40 -11.28 -13.11
C ARG A 121 11.63 -10.61 -12.50
N ALA A 122 12.31 -9.73 -13.24
CA ALA A 122 13.46 -8.97 -12.77
C ALA A 122 13.14 -8.15 -11.50
N VAL A 123 11.89 -7.71 -11.29
CA VAL A 123 11.49 -6.96 -10.09
C VAL A 123 11.65 -7.76 -8.79
N GLY A 124 11.69 -9.09 -8.86
CA GLY A 124 11.96 -9.94 -7.69
C GLY A 124 13.39 -9.85 -7.16
N ASN A 125 14.33 -9.28 -7.94
CA ASN A 125 15.69 -9.02 -7.48
C ASN A 125 15.86 -7.52 -7.18
N VAL A 126 15.95 -7.20 -5.88
CA VAL A 126 16.03 -5.82 -5.35
C VAL A 126 17.23 -5.01 -5.85
N LYS A 127 18.23 -5.64 -6.48
CA LYS A 127 19.34 -4.93 -7.14
C LYS A 127 18.91 -4.22 -8.42
N ASN A 128 17.78 -4.60 -9.00
CA ASN A 128 17.21 -3.97 -10.18
C ASN A 128 16.35 -2.78 -9.72
N GLN A 129 16.58 -1.61 -10.30
CA GLN A 129 15.92 -0.34 -9.92
C GLN A 129 15.51 0.48 -11.16
N GLY A 130 15.44 -0.17 -12.34
CA GLY A 130 15.16 0.51 -13.61
C GLY A 130 13.67 0.78 -13.82
N PRO A 131 13.32 1.78 -14.66
CA PRO A 131 11.93 2.13 -14.96
C PRO A 131 11.16 1.01 -15.67
N GLU A 132 11.86 0.10 -16.36
CA GLU A 132 11.26 -1.05 -17.04
C GLU A 132 10.56 -2.04 -16.11
N LEU A 133 10.78 -1.94 -14.79
CA LEU A 133 10.21 -2.86 -13.81
C LEU A 133 8.71 -2.69 -13.61
N ILE A 134 8.14 -1.55 -14.00
CA ILE A 134 6.68 -1.31 -13.96
C ILE A 134 6.02 -1.43 -15.34
N GLU A 135 6.81 -1.63 -16.40
CA GLU A 135 6.28 -1.73 -17.76
C GLU A 135 5.60 -3.10 -17.99
N PRO A 136 4.46 -3.14 -18.71
CA PRO A 136 3.79 -4.39 -19.04
C PRO A 136 4.70 -5.33 -19.83
N VAL A 137 4.68 -6.62 -19.49
CA VAL A 137 5.26 -7.65 -20.36
C VAL A 137 4.20 -8.18 -21.33
N GLY A 138 4.57 -8.27 -22.61
CA GLY A 138 3.80 -8.88 -23.69
C GLY A 138 4.32 -10.28 -24.03
#